data_AF-A0A8T2AIU9-F1
#
_entry.id   AF-A0A8T2AIU9-F1
#
_cell.length_a   1.000
_cell.length_b   1.000
_cell.length_c   1.000
_cell.angle_alpha   90.00
_cell.angle_beta   90.00
_cell.angle_gamma   90.00
#
_symmetry.space_group_name_H-M   'P 1'
#
loop_
_entity.id
_entity.type
_entity.pdbx_description
1 polymer ?
#
loop_
_entity_poly.entity_id
_entity_poly.type
_entity_poly.pdbx_seq_one_letter_code
_entity_poly.pdbx_strand_id
1 'polypeptide(L)'
;MWRKLLKYRGIARSLVKVEVNNGQTTSFWHDQWSDLGIAADLVGERGVVDMGIGWQKSVAEAWTVRRRRRHRDDLLMQIENTLHLQWEKRREEPDKQLWKGAKKYITKFSTKDTWNHLRTTSNPVDWHRGVWFSHGTPKFSFCVWLAVHNRLSTGDRMLQWNVGASGQCVLCNNTTETRDHLFFECGYSAAIWTELAKNIFGPRFSTNWQANLDFISENHLRVKGFLLRYVFQAAVHALWRERNGRVHGEDLNSSSRLIIWIDKHIRNQLSMIRLSGDKRYECGLQLWFASRI
;
A
#
# COMPACT_ATOMS: atom_id res chain seq x y z
N MET A 1 -3.25 19.09 -4.44
CA MET A 1 -3.02 17.69 -4.85
C MET A 1 -2.21 17.60 -6.16
N TRP A 2 -2.66 18.25 -7.25
CA TRP A 2 -2.00 18.24 -8.57
C TRP A 2 -0.51 18.61 -8.58
N ARG A 3 -0.10 19.66 -7.85
CA ARG A 3 1.33 20.04 -7.74
C ARG A 3 2.21 18.92 -7.16
N LYS A 4 1.69 18.08 -6.27
CA LYS A 4 2.43 16.92 -5.73
C LYS A 4 2.52 15.79 -6.77
N LEU A 5 1.46 15.56 -7.54
CA LEU A 5 1.49 14.57 -8.64
C LEU A 5 2.52 14.93 -9.72
N LEU A 6 2.63 16.21 -10.07
CA LEU A 6 3.62 16.69 -11.04
C LEU A 6 5.08 16.45 -10.60
N LYS A 7 5.36 16.34 -9.29
CA LYS A 7 6.70 15.98 -8.80
C LYS A 7 7.12 14.57 -9.24
N TYR A 8 6.16 13.69 -9.51
CA TYR A 8 6.42 12.32 -9.97
C TYR A 8 6.54 12.21 -11.50
N ARG A 9 6.50 13.32 -12.24
CA ARG A 9 6.61 13.32 -13.71
C ARG A 9 7.86 12.61 -14.21
N GLY A 10 9.01 12.80 -13.55
CA GLY A 10 10.27 12.18 -13.96
C GLY A 10 10.23 10.67 -13.81
N ILE A 11 9.62 10.19 -12.73
CA ILE A 11 9.40 8.76 -12.49
C ILE A 11 8.42 8.20 -13.52
N ALA A 12 7.28 8.86 -13.74
CA ALA A 12 6.30 8.45 -14.75
C ALA A 12 6.92 8.37 -16.15
N ARG A 13 7.76 9.34 -16.51
CA ARG A 13 8.46 9.39 -17.81
C ARG A 13 9.34 8.15 -18.04
N SER A 14 10.01 7.64 -17.01
CA SER A 14 10.81 6.40 -17.10
C SER A 14 9.98 5.12 -17.33
N LEU A 15 8.66 5.19 -17.14
CA LEU A 15 7.73 4.08 -17.32
C LEU A 15 6.96 4.15 -18.63
N VAL A 16 7.13 5.22 -19.42
CA VAL A 16 6.42 5.44 -20.69
C VAL A 16 7.40 5.25 -21.84
N LYS A 17 6.95 4.55 -22.88
CA LYS A 17 7.63 4.42 -24.16
C LYS A 17 6.62 4.65 -25.27
N VAL A 18 7.04 5.16 -26.41
CA VAL A 18 6.17 5.31 -27.59
C VAL A 18 6.62 4.35 -28.67
N GLU A 19 5.67 3.56 -29.18
CA GLU A 19 5.82 2.82 -30.41
C GLU A 19 5.44 3.75 -31.56
N VAL A 20 6.47 4.19 -32.29
CA VAL A 20 6.34 5.14 -33.39
C VAL A 20 5.82 4.42 -34.63
N ASN A 21 4.69 4.91 -35.15
CA ASN A 21 4.13 4.52 -36.43
C ASN A 21 4.27 5.69 -37.41
N ASN A 22 3.31 6.62 -37.43
CA ASN A 22 3.35 7.79 -38.30
C ASN A 22 4.22 8.93 -37.76
N GLY A 23 4.63 8.87 -36.48
CA GLY A 23 5.54 9.80 -35.83
C GLY A 23 5.01 11.21 -35.59
N GLN A 24 3.72 11.47 -35.86
CA GLN A 24 3.16 12.82 -35.83
C GLN A 24 2.94 13.33 -34.40
N THR A 25 2.59 12.44 -33.48
CA THR A 25 2.26 12.79 -32.09
C THR A 25 3.41 12.53 -31.12
N THR A 26 4.48 11.87 -31.59
CA THR A 26 5.67 11.57 -30.79
C THR A 26 6.69 12.72 -30.87
N SER A 27 7.06 13.30 -29.74
CA SER A 27 8.14 14.27 -29.64
C SER A 27 9.51 13.60 -29.86
N PHE A 28 10.32 14.15 -30.77
CA PHE A 28 11.68 13.64 -31.00
C PHE A 28 12.56 13.76 -29.75
N TRP A 29 12.41 14.87 -29.02
CA TRP A 29 13.26 15.19 -27.88
C TRP A 29 12.75 14.63 -26.56
N HIS A 30 11.43 14.68 -26.36
CA HIS A 30 10.86 14.49 -25.03
C HIS A 30 10.28 13.10 -24.78
N ASP A 31 9.92 12.36 -25.82
CA ASP A 31 9.37 11.02 -25.70
C ASP A 31 10.44 9.94 -25.88
N GLN A 32 10.28 8.83 -25.18
CA GLN A 32 11.14 7.66 -25.37
C GLN A 32 10.63 6.85 -26.56
N TRP A 33 11.09 7.18 -27.76
CA TRP A 33 10.79 6.45 -29.00
C TRP A 33 11.91 5.46 -29.41
N SER A 34 13.04 5.47 -28.70
CA SER A 34 14.19 4.61 -28.96
C SER A 34 14.59 3.80 -27.72
N ASP A 35 15.38 2.75 -27.93
CA ASP A 35 16.00 1.98 -26.84
C ASP A 35 17.20 2.72 -26.21
N LEU A 36 17.70 3.76 -26.86
CA LEU A 36 18.76 4.63 -26.31
C LEU A 36 18.24 5.47 -25.13
N GLY A 37 16.92 5.65 -25.04
CA GLY A 37 16.27 6.51 -24.06
C GLY A 37 15.70 7.77 -24.69
N ILE A 38 15.64 8.83 -23.89
CA ILE A 38 15.08 10.12 -24.27
C ILE A 38 16.19 10.99 -24.85
N ALA A 39 16.04 11.43 -26.09
CA ALA A 39 17.07 12.19 -26.78
C ALA A 39 17.50 13.45 -25.99
N ALA A 40 16.57 14.23 -25.44
CA ALA A 40 16.88 15.43 -24.66
C ALA A 40 17.81 15.16 -23.47
N ASP A 41 17.61 14.03 -22.80
CA ASP A 41 18.35 13.66 -21.59
C ASP A 41 19.76 13.12 -21.96
N LEU A 42 19.93 12.60 -23.19
CA LEU A 42 21.19 12.04 -23.69
C LEU A 42 22.17 13.10 -24.20
N VAL A 43 21.69 14.07 -25.00
CA VAL A 43 22.56 15.06 -25.66
C VAL A 43 22.55 16.44 -24.98
N GLY A 44 21.67 16.64 -24.01
CA GLY A 44 21.55 17.90 -23.28
C GLY A 44 21.16 19.10 -24.14
N GLU A 45 21.46 20.31 -23.66
CA GLU A 45 20.98 21.56 -24.27
C GLU A 45 21.53 21.83 -25.68
N ARG A 46 22.71 21.29 -26.01
CA ARG A 46 23.35 21.46 -27.32
C ARG A 46 22.77 20.55 -28.41
N GLY A 47 21.98 19.55 -28.03
CA GLY A 47 21.38 18.58 -28.94
C GLY A 47 20.68 19.19 -30.15
N VAL A 48 19.95 20.29 -29.93
CA VAL A 48 19.21 20.99 -31.01
C VAL A 48 20.15 21.56 -32.06
N VAL A 49 21.30 22.10 -31.66
CA VAL A 49 22.30 22.67 -32.57
C VAL A 49 22.98 21.56 -33.36
N ASP A 50 23.43 20.53 -32.65
CA ASP A 50 24.20 19.44 -33.23
C ASP A 50 23.35 18.62 -34.22
N MET A 51 22.11 18.27 -33.83
CA MET A 51 21.18 17.51 -34.66
C MET A 51 20.42 18.38 -35.67
N GLY A 52 20.31 19.68 -35.44
CA GLY A 52 19.52 20.58 -36.29
C GLY A 52 18.01 20.34 -36.23
N ILE A 53 17.52 19.76 -35.13
CA ILE A 53 16.09 19.47 -34.91
C ILE A 53 15.61 20.34 -33.74
N GLY A 54 14.63 21.22 -33.97
CA GLY A 54 14.09 22.08 -32.91
C GLY A 54 13.42 21.30 -31.77
N TRP A 55 13.39 21.86 -30.56
CA TRP A 55 12.85 21.21 -29.34
C TRP A 55 11.40 20.71 -29.47
N GLN A 56 10.58 21.39 -30.26
CA GLN A 56 9.15 21.09 -30.41
C GLN A 56 8.85 20.15 -31.58
N LYS A 57 9.88 19.61 -32.24
CA LYS A 57 9.69 18.78 -33.43
C LYS A 57 9.26 17.36 -33.08
N SER A 58 8.32 16.84 -33.87
CA SER A 58 7.92 15.44 -33.81
C SER A 58 8.94 14.54 -34.50
N VAL A 59 8.84 13.23 -34.29
CA VAL A 59 9.65 12.23 -34.99
C VAL A 59 9.37 12.29 -36.51
N ALA A 60 8.11 12.52 -36.91
CA ALA A 60 7.74 12.68 -38.32
C ALA A 60 8.41 13.90 -38.98
N GLU A 61 8.47 15.02 -38.27
CA GLU A 61 9.19 16.19 -38.76
C GLU A 61 10.71 15.94 -38.78
N ALA A 62 11.25 15.26 -37.77
CA ALA A 62 12.67 14.91 -37.74
C ALA A 62 13.11 14.04 -38.92
N TRP A 63 12.21 13.24 -39.49
CA TRP A 63 12.45 12.47 -40.71
C TRP A 63 12.54 13.33 -41.98
N THR A 64 11.72 14.38 -42.09
CA THR A 64 11.59 15.20 -43.31
C THR A 64 12.51 16.41 -43.33
N VAL A 65 12.88 16.93 -42.15
CA VAL A 65 13.53 18.24 -42.00
C VAL A 65 15.02 18.25 -42.41
N ARG A 66 15.65 17.11 -42.80
CA ARG A 66 17.12 17.12 -43.00
C ARG A 66 17.70 16.12 -43.99
N ARG A 67 18.86 16.52 -44.56
CA ARG A 67 19.89 15.59 -45.06
C ARG A 67 20.67 15.06 -43.85
N ARG A 68 20.83 13.74 -43.75
CA ARG A 68 21.58 13.05 -42.68
C ARG A 68 22.95 13.71 -42.49
N ARG A 69 23.25 14.15 -41.27
CA ARG A 69 24.56 14.72 -40.92
C ARG A 69 25.54 13.60 -40.59
N ARG A 70 26.81 13.78 -40.96
CA ARG A 70 27.90 12.91 -40.52
C ARG A 70 28.43 13.49 -39.21
N HIS A 71 27.96 12.95 -38.09
CA HIS A 71 28.48 13.32 -36.77
C HIS A 71 29.81 12.63 -36.53
N ARG A 72 30.70 13.30 -35.79
CA ARG A 72 31.91 12.67 -35.23
C ARG A 72 31.66 12.03 -33.86
N ASP A 73 30.56 12.43 -33.22
CA ASP A 73 30.13 11.92 -31.93
C ASP A 73 29.33 10.62 -32.10
N ASP A 74 29.74 9.58 -31.38
CA ASP A 74 29.15 8.24 -31.47
C ASP A 74 27.69 8.20 -31.03
N LEU A 75 27.30 8.96 -30.01
CA LEU A 75 25.92 9.01 -29.52
C LEU A 75 25.01 9.66 -30.56
N LEU A 76 25.46 10.76 -31.18
CA LEU A 76 24.71 11.42 -32.25
C LEU A 76 24.58 10.51 -33.48
N MET A 77 25.62 9.75 -33.83
CA MET A 77 25.55 8.74 -34.90
C MET A 77 24.54 7.64 -34.57
N GLN A 78 24.49 7.15 -33.32
CA GLN A 78 23.51 6.16 -32.89
C GLN A 78 22.07 6.67 -32.97
N ILE A 79 21.83 7.91 -32.55
CA ILE A 79 20.50 8.54 -32.66
C ILE A 79 20.08 8.69 -34.13
N GLU A 80 21.00 9.12 -35.01
CA GLU A 80 20.74 9.19 -36.46
C GLU A 80 20.39 7.82 -37.06
N ASN A 81 21.18 6.79 -36.72
CA ASN A 81 20.95 5.43 -37.21
C ASN A 81 19.60 4.90 -36.73
N THR A 82 19.25 5.15 -35.47
CA THR A 82 17.98 4.70 -34.89
C THR A 82 16.81 5.44 -35.54
N LEU A 83 16.92 6.74 -35.78
CA LEU A 83 15.90 7.51 -36.48
C LEU A 83 15.68 6.98 -37.91
N HIS A 84 16.76 6.62 -38.61
CA HIS A 84 16.69 6.06 -39.96
C HIS A 84 16.01 4.69 -39.98
N LEU A 85 16.38 3.79 -39.07
CA LEU A 85 15.73 2.48 -38.93
C LEU A 85 14.24 2.59 -38.59
N GLN A 86 13.85 3.60 -37.81
CA GLN A 86 12.43 3.89 -37.54
C GLN A 86 11.70 4.39 -38.79
N TRP A 87 12.34 5.24 -39.61
CA TRP A 87 11.76 5.68 -40.88
C TRP A 87 11.47 4.54 -41.85
N GLU A 88 12.37 3.56 -41.95
CA GLU A 88 12.19 2.38 -42.81
C GLU A 88 11.02 1.50 -42.34
N LYS A 89 10.75 1.46 -41.03
CA LYS A 89 9.71 0.64 -40.41
C LYS A 89 8.38 1.37 -40.19
N ARG A 90 8.29 2.63 -40.60
CA ARG A 90 7.11 3.49 -40.33
C ARG A 90 5.84 2.91 -40.94
N ARG A 91 4.72 3.18 -40.28
CA ARG A 91 3.37 2.78 -40.71
C ARG A 91 2.46 4.00 -40.74
N GLU A 92 1.35 3.90 -41.46
CA GLU A 92 0.37 5.00 -41.53
C GLU A 92 -0.52 5.08 -40.29
N GLU A 93 -0.52 4.04 -39.46
CA GLU A 93 -1.24 4.00 -38.18
C GLU A 93 -0.80 5.12 -37.22
N PRO A 94 -1.66 5.52 -36.26
CA PRO A 94 -1.27 6.45 -35.20
C PRO A 94 -0.23 5.82 -34.26
N ASP A 95 0.64 6.66 -33.71
CA ASP A 95 1.61 6.26 -32.69
C ASP A 95 0.92 5.67 -31.44
N LYS A 96 1.54 4.67 -30.81
CA LYS A 96 0.98 3.96 -29.66
C LYS A 96 1.79 4.27 -28.40
N GLN A 97 1.13 4.85 -27.40
CA GLN A 97 1.72 5.01 -26.07
C GLN A 97 1.73 3.67 -25.34
N LEU A 98 2.90 3.30 -24.84
CA LEU A 98 3.13 2.08 -24.09
C LEU A 98 3.55 2.41 -22.66
N TRP A 99 3.03 1.63 -21.72
CA TRP A 99 3.39 1.67 -20.31
C TRP A 99 4.23 0.45 -19.94
N LYS A 100 5.18 0.61 -19.03
CA LYS A 100 6.03 -0.47 -18.54
C LYS A 100 5.20 -1.48 -17.74
N GLY A 101 4.89 -2.62 -18.34
CA GLY A 101 4.27 -3.77 -17.67
C GLY A 101 5.30 -4.63 -16.93
N ALA A 102 4.89 -5.77 -16.38
CA ALA A 102 5.78 -6.61 -15.56
C ALA A 102 7.08 -7.08 -16.25
N LYS A 103 7.01 -7.42 -17.56
CA LYS A 103 8.17 -7.89 -18.35
C LYS A 103 8.43 -7.09 -19.61
N LYS A 104 7.39 -6.46 -20.16
CA LYS A 104 7.43 -5.72 -21.43
C LYS A 104 6.54 -4.49 -21.36
N TYR A 105 6.75 -3.59 -22.31
CA TYR A 105 5.86 -2.46 -22.54
C TYR A 105 4.51 -2.94 -23.11
N ILE A 106 3.41 -2.39 -22.61
CA ILE A 106 2.03 -2.77 -22.93
C ILE A 106 1.18 -1.52 -23.18
N THR A 107 0.14 -1.63 -24.00
CA THR A 107 -0.75 -0.50 -24.33
C THR A 107 -1.76 -0.16 -23.22
N LYS A 108 -1.95 -1.05 -22.24
CA LYS A 108 -2.90 -0.87 -21.13
C LYS A 108 -2.15 -0.57 -19.84
N PHE A 109 -2.55 0.51 -19.15
CA PHE A 109 -2.03 0.82 -17.84
C PHE A 109 -2.43 -0.25 -16.81
N SER A 110 -1.47 -0.70 -16.00
CA SER A 110 -1.71 -1.62 -14.89
C SER A 110 -1.22 -0.99 -13.60
N THR A 111 -2.15 -0.68 -12.69
CA THR A 111 -1.81 -0.16 -11.36
C THR A 111 -0.91 -1.13 -10.60
N LYS A 112 -1.15 -2.44 -10.75
CA LYS A 112 -0.38 -3.50 -10.10
C LYS A 112 1.08 -3.51 -10.56
N ASP A 113 1.30 -3.48 -11.87
CA ASP A 113 2.66 -3.53 -12.43
C ASP A 113 3.41 -2.24 -12.14
N THR A 114 2.72 -1.10 -12.29
CA THR A 114 3.27 0.22 -11.92
C THR A 114 3.70 0.25 -10.46
N TRP A 115 2.84 -0.22 -9.55
CA TRP A 115 3.17 -0.30 -8.13
C TRP A 115 4.38 -1.21 -7.87
N ASN A 116 4.49 -2.33 -8.59
CA ASN A 116 5.65 -3.22 -8.49
C ASN A 116 6.96 -2.59 -9.00
N HIS A 117 6.90 -1.74 -10.03
CA HIS A 117 8.07 -0.98 -10.51
C HIS A 117 8.49 0.15 -9.56
N LEU A 118 7.52 0.76 -8.86
CA LEU A 118 7.78 1.88 -7.95
C LEU A 118 8.24 1.43 -6.56
N ARG A 119 7.75 0.29 -6.08
CA ARG A 119 8.04 -0.16 -4.72
C ARG A 119 9.38 -0.88 -4.65
N THR A 120 10.05 -0.72 -3.53
CA THR A 120 11.12 -1.64 -3.14
C THR A 120 10.49 -2.91 -2.57
N THR A 121 10.86 -4.06 -3.09
CA THR A 121 10.47 -5.36 -2.53
C THR A 121 11.30 -5.66 -1.30
N SER A 122 10.65 -5.87 -0.16
CA SER A 122 11.27 -6.41 1.06
C SER A 122 10.79 -7.83 1.31
N ASN A 123 11.53 -8.56 2.15
CA ASN A 123 11.14 -9.90 2.57
C ASN A 123 9.76 -9.86 3.25
N PRO A 124 8.91 -10.88 3.01
CA PRO A 124 7.67 -11.03 3.75
C PRO A 124 7.94 -11.07 5.24
N VAL A 125 7.22 -10.26 6.01
CA VAL A 125 7.24 -10.27 7.47
C VAL A 125 6.28 -11.34 7.99
N ASP A 126 6.64 -12.03 9.08
CA ASP A 126 5.87 -13.16 9.57
C ASP A 126 4.43 -12.79 9.95
N TRP A 127 4.26 -11.59 10.53
CA TRP A 127 2.95 -11.11 10.97
C TRP A 127 1.98 -10.70 9.83
N HIS A 128 2.42 -10.68 8.57
CA HIS A 128 1.62 -10.13 7.46
C HIS A 128 0.25 -10.81 7.32
N ARG A 129 0.16 -12.12 7.56
CA ARG A 129 -1.10 -12.90 7.47
C ARG A 129 -2.06 -12.58 8.60
N GLY A 130 -1.54 -12.22 9.78
CA GLY A 130 -2.34 -11.79 10.92
C GLY A 130 -2.99 -10.43 10.68
N VAL A 131 -2.30 -9.54 9.95
CA VAL A 131 -2.77 -8.17 9.67
C VAL A 131 -3.58 -8.06 8.39
N TRP A 132 -3.17 -8.75 7.32
CA TRP A 132 -3.77 -8.61 5.99
C TRP A 132 -4.45 -9.92 5.58
N PHE A 133 -5.78 -9.92 5.59
CA PHE A 133 -6.59 -11.08 5.21
C PHE A 133 -7.91 -10.65 4.55
N SER A 134 -8.50 -11.55 3.77
CA SER A 134 -9.78 -11.32 3.10
C SER A 134 -10.92 -11.09 4.09
N HIS A 135 -11.89 -10.24 3.71
CA HIS A 135 -13.03 -9.84 4.56
C HIS A 135 -12.64 -9.07 5.84
N GLY A 136 -11.36 -8.71 6.01
CA GLY A 136 -10.94 -7.79 7.06
C GLY A 136 -11.46 -6.37 6.82
N THR A 137 -11.66 -5.60 7.90
CA THR A 137 -12.05 -4.19 7.81
C THR A 137 -10.79 -3.33 7.67
N PRO A 138 -10.60 -2.58 6.56
CA PRO A 138 -9.34 -1.87 6.30
C PRO A 138 -8.91 -0.92 7.43
N LYS A 139 -9.88 -0.24 8.08
CA LYS A 139 -9.61 0.63 9.22
C LYS A 139 -8.99 -0.12 10.41
N PHE A 140 -9.44 -1.34 10.67
CA PHE A 140 -8.91 -2.15 11.77
C PHE A 140 -7.53 -2.69 11.42
N SER A 141 -7.35 -3.21 10.20
CA SER A 141 -6.05 -3.70 9.72
C SER A 141 -4.99 -2.60 9.72
N PHE A 142 -5.34 -1.38 9.32
CA PHE A 142 -4.43 -0.23 9.37
C PHE A 142 -4.05 0.16 10.81
N CYS A 143 -5.02 0.13 11.74
CA CYS A 143 -4.75 0.39 13.16
C CYS A 143 -3.78 -0.65 13.74
N VAL A 144 -4.02 -1.94 13.48
CA VAL A 144 -3.12 -3.02 13.91
C VAL A 144 -1.76 -2.90 13.26
N TRP A 145 -1.67 -2.58 11.97
CA TRP A 145 -0.40 -2.35 11.28
C TRP A 145 0.43 -1.25 11.97
N LEU A 146 -0.19 -0.13 12.35
CA LEU A 146 0.48 0.92 13.13
C LEU A 146 0.91 0.41 14.52
N ALA A 147 0.06 -0.37 15.19
CA ALA A 147 0.38 -0.95 16.50
C ALA A 147 1.59 -1.90 16.42
N VAL A 148 1.64 -2.79 15.42
CA VAL A 148 2.77 -3.72 15.18
C VAL A 148 4.08 -2.95 14.99
N HIS A 149 4.04 -1.81 14.30
CA HIS A 149 5.20 -0.94 14.11
C HIS A 149 5.50 0.00 15.29
N ASN A 150 4.77 -0.10 16.41
CA ASN A 150 4.86 0.83 17.55
C ASN A 150 4.70 2.30 17.13
N ARG A 151 3.81 2.59 16.16
CA ARG A 151 3.61 3.94 15.60
C ARG A 151 2.36 4.67 16.14
N LEU A 152 1.66 4.07 17.10
CA LEU A 152 0.56 4.73 17.81
C LEU A 152 1.11 5.72 18.85
N SER A 153 0.39 6.79 19.16
CA SER A 153 0.78 7.81 20.14
C SER A 153 0.50 7.37 21.58
N THR A 154 1.15 6.29 22.00
CA THR A 154 1.13 5.75 23.37
C THR A 154 1.90 6.65 24.35
N GLY A 155 1.58 6.54 25.64
CA GLY A 155 2.19 7.36 26.70
C GLY A 155 3.72 7.30 26.75
N ASP A 156 4.31 6.11 26.56
CA ASP A 156 5.77 5.94 26.45
C ASP A 156 6.39 6.74 25.30
N ARG A 157 5.73 6.82 24.15
CA ARG A 157 6.16 7.62 23.00
C ARG A 157 5.90 9.11 23.20
N MET A 158 4.82 9.48 23.86
CA MET A 158 4.54 10.88 24.20
C MET A 158 5.62 11.45 25.13
N LEU A 159 6.08 10.67 26.10
CA LEU A 159 7.19 11.03 27.00
C LEU A 159 8.51 11.27 26.25
N GLN A 160 8.75 10.57 25.14
CA GLN A 160 9.94 10.81 24.30
C GLN A 160 9.90 12.16 23.57
N TRP A 161 8.70 12.69 23.29
CA TRP A 161 8.53 13.98 22.62
C TRP A 161 8.43 15.14 23.62
N ASN A 162 7.82 14.90 24.77
CA ASN A 162 7.67 15.87 25.83
C ASN A 162 7.78 15.19 27.20
N VAL A 163 8.90 15.41 27.88
CA VAL A 163 9.19 14.84 29.20
C VAL A 163 8.18 15.27 30.27
N GLY A 164 7.53 16.43 30.10
CA GLY A 164 6.50 16.92 31.02
C GLY A 164 5.09 16.36 30.80
N ALA A 165 4.88 15.51 29.79
CA ALA A 165 3.58 14.89 29.54
C ALA A 165 3.29 13.76 30.54
N SER A 166 2.00 13.47 30.80
CA SER A 166 1.62 12.27 31.55
C SER A 166 1.69 11.04 30.63
N GLY A 167 2.57 10.09 30.96
CA GLY A 167 2.66 8.79 30.27
C GLY A 167 1.81 7.70 30.89
N GLN A 168 1.01 7.98 31.93
CA GLN A 168 0.17 7.00 32.59
C GLN A 168 -0.97 6.52 31.68
N CYS A 169 -1.32 5.24 31.79
CA CYS A 169 -2.41 4.67 31.01
C CYS A 169 -3.77 5.21 31.46
N VAL A 170 -4.46 5.90 30.56
CA VAL A 170 -5.79 6.51 30.81
C VAL A 170 -6.89 5.46 31.05
N LEU A 171 -6.65 4.19 30.74
CA LEU A 171 -7.61 3.11 30.96
C LEU A 171 -7.61 2.59 32.41
N CYS A 172 -6.44 2.53 33.06
CA CYS A 172 -6.29 1.97 34.42
C CYS A 172 -5.67 2.93 35.45
N ASN A 173 -5.06 4.04 35.01
CA ASN A 173 -4.33 5.02 35.81
C ASN A 173 -3.24 4.42 36.74
N ASN A 174 -2.71 3.24 36.41
CA ASN A 174 -1.80 2.51 37.30
C ASN A 174 -0.34 2.51 36.81
N THR A 175 -0.12 2.22 35.53
CA THR A 175 1.22 2.05 34.95
C THR A 175 1.40 2.88 33.69
N THR A 176 2.64 3.03 33.24
CA THR A 176 2.97 3.71 31.97
C THR A 176 2.29 3.00 30.80
N GLU A 177 1.69 3.78 29.91
CA GLU A 177 1.01 3.30 28.73
C GLU A 177 2.02 2.91 27.65
N THR A 178 2.32 1.62 27.57
CA THR A 178 3.01 1.00 26.42
C THR A 178 1.98 0.36 25.48
N ARG A 179 2.39 -0.06 24.28
CA ARG A 179 1.52 -0.84 23.36
C ARG A 179 0.97 -2.09 24.05
N ASP A 180 1.85 -2.87 24.67
CA ASP A 180 1.50 -4.18 25.23
C ASP A 180 0.56 -3.99 26.43
N HIS A 181 0.86 -3.00 27.27
CA HIS A 181 -0.02 -2.60 28.36
C HIS A 181 -1.38 -2.13 27.85
N LEU A 182 -1.42 -1.18 26.91
CA LEU A 182 -2.66 -0.62 26.40
C LEU A 182 -3.62 -1.69 25.87
N PHE A 183 -3.11 -2.66 25.11
CA PHE A 183 -3.98 -3.60 24.42
C PHE A 183 -4.35 -4.84 25.23
N PHE A 184 -3.41 -5.44 25.98
CA PHE A 184 -3.68 -6.77 26.56
C PHE A 184 -3.22 -6.96 28.01
N GLU A 185 -2.31 -6.13 28.56
CA GLU A 185 -1.86 -6.28 29.96
C GLU A 185 -2.59 -5.33 30.93
N CYS A 186 -3.18 -4.24 30.45
CA CYS A 186 -4.02 -3.35 31.25
C CYS A 186 -5.27 -4.09 31.75
N GLY A 187 -5.59 -4.02 33.04
CA GLY A 187 -6.73 -4.75 33.63
C GLY A 187 -8.06 -4.52 32.92
N TYR A 188 -8.33 -3.27 32.48
CA TYR A 188 -9.52 -2.94 31.68
C TYR A 188 -9.52 -3.66 30.32
N SER A 189 -8.40 -3.59 29.60
CA SER A 189 -8.24 -4.18 28.27
C SER A 189 -8.18 -5.70 28.31
N ALA A 190 -7.47 -6.26 29.30
CA ALA A 190 -7.33 -7.69 29.54
C ALA A 190 -8.68 -8.35 29.82
N ALA A 191 -9.56 -7.70 30.58
CA ALA A 191 -10.92 -8.21 30.82
C ALA A 191 -11.70 -8.33 29.51
N ILE A 192 -11.69 -7.28 28.68
CA ILE A 192 -12.36 -7.26 27.37
C ILE A 192 -11.79 -8.31 26.43
N TRP A 193 -10.46 -8.41 26.37
CA TRP A 193 -9.77 -9.39 25.55
C TRP A 193 -10.06 -10.83 25.99
N THR A 194 -10.04 -11.09 27.29
CA THR A 194 -10.33 -12.41 27.86
C THR A 194 -11.73 -12.88 27.48
N GLU A 195 -12.74 -12.03 27.70
CA GLU A 195 -14.12 -12.34 27.33
C GLU A 195 -14.23 -12.63 25.82
N LEU A 196 -13.59 -11.82 24.98
CA LEU A 196 -13.73 -11.96 23.53
C LEU A 196 -12.94 -13.14 22.92
N ALA A 197 -11.76 -13.45 23.44
CA ALA A 197 -10.80 -14.31 22.75
C ALA A 197 -10.53 -15.65 23.43
N LYS A 198 -10.72 -15.78 24.75
CA LYS A 198 -10.30 -16.96 25.52
C LYS A 198 -10.81 -18.28 24.93
N ASN A 199 -12.10 -18.36 24.62
CA ASN A 199 -12.70 -19.60 24.09
C ASN A 199 -12.30 -19.90 22.63
N ILE A 200 -11.99 -18.88 21.83
CA ILE A 200 -11.61 -19.05 20.41
C ILE A 200 -10.13 -19.43 20.29
N PHE A 201 -9.28 -18.81 21.12
CA PHE A 201 -7.85 -19.07 21.20
C PHE A 201 -7.56 -20.37 21.95
N GLY A 202 -8.43 -20.74 22.91
CA GLY A 202 -8.33 -21.97 23.68
C GLY A 202 -7.01 -22.04 24.46
N PRO A 203 -6.25 -23.15 24.39
CA PRO A 203 -4.98 -23.31 25.10
C PRO A 203 -3.89 -22.29 24.71
N ARG A 204 -4.05 -21.61 23.57
CA ARG A 204 -3.11 -20.60 23.07
C ARG A 204 -3.50 -19.17 23.47
N PHE A 205 -4.54 -18.99 24.28
CA PHE A 205 -4.92 -17.68 24.78
C PHE A 205 -3.77 -17.07 25.61
N SER A 206 -3.49 -15.79 25.35
CA SER A 206 -2.47 -15.04 26.07
C SER A 206 -2.90 -13.57 26.19
N THR A 207 -2.38 -12.89 27.20
CA THR A 207 -2.40 -11.42 27.31
C THR A 207 -1.10 -10.78 26.78
N ASN A 208 -0.14 -11.58 26.30
CA ASN A 208 1.07 -11.06 25.68
C ASN A 208 0.81 -10.67 24.22
N TRP A 209 1.16 -9.43 23.84
CA TRP A 209 0.96 -8.93 22.47
C TRP A 209 1.63 -9.82 21.43
N GLN A 210 2.91 -10.17 21.62
CA GLN A 210 3.68 -10.90 20.63
C GLN A 210 3.14 -12.33 20.45
N ALA A 211 2.84 -13.04 21.55
CA ALA A 211 2.25 -14.37 21.49
C ALA A 211 0.91 -14.39 20.73
N ASN A 212 0.06 -13.37 20.94
CA ASN A 212 -1.19 -13.24 20.18
C ASN A 212 -0.93 -12.95 18.70
N LEU A 213 0.00 -12.04 18.39
CA LEU A 213 0.34 -11.66 17.02
C LEU A 213 0.90 -12.86 16.23
N ASP A 214 1.79 -13.63 16.84
CA ASP A 214 2.37 -14.83 16.25
C ASP A 214 1.26 -15.86 15.98
N PHE A 215 0.42 -16.12 16.97
CA PHE A 215 -0.65 -17.10 16.84
C PHE A 215 -1.64 -16.75 15.74
N ILE A 216 -2.09 -15.49 15.61
CA ILE A 216 -3.01 -15.13 14.51
C ILE A 216 -2.34 -15.16 13.12
N SER A 217 -1.01 -15.14 13.08
CA SER A 217 -0.22 -15.12 11.84
C SER A 217 0.10 -16.54 11.33
N GLU A 218 -0.06 -17.55 12.17
CA GLU A 218 0.01 -18.96 11.80
C GLU A 218 -1.06 -19.36 10.76
N ASN A 219 -0.89 -20.56 10.19
CA ASN A 219 -1.87 -21.16 9.31
C ASN A 219 -3.02 -21.78 10.12
N HIS A 220 -4.22 -21.29 9.87
CA HIS A 220 -5.45 -21.77 10.51
C HIS A 220 -6.44 -22.24 9.46
N LEU A 221 -7.38 -23.09 9.89
CA LEU A 221 -8.59 -23.36 9.11
C LEU A 221 -9.28 -22.03 8.78
N ARG A 222 -9.75 -21.88 7.54
CA ARG A 222 -10.19 -20.60 6.97
C ARG A 222 -11.08 -19.76 7.89
N VAL A 223 -12.14 -20.36 8.42
CA VAL A 223 -13.12 -19.66 9.28
C VAL A 223 -12.54 -19.35 10.66
N LYS A 224 -11.85 -20.30 11.29
CA LYS A 224 -11.16 -20.09 12.57
C LYS A 224 -10.10 -18.99 12.45
N GLY A 225 -9.27 -19.03 11.40
CA GLY A 225 -8.25 -18.04 11.11
C GLY A 225 -8.83 -16.65 10.87
N PHE A 226 -9.97 -16.55 10.20
CA PHE A 226 -10.69 -15.28 10.09
C PHE A 226 -11.15 -14.78 11.46
N LEU A 227 -11.81 -15.62 12.27
CA LEU A 227 -12.29 -15.21 13.60
C LEU A 227 -11.15 -14.75 14.50
N LEU A 228 -10.06 -15.53 14.59
CA LEU A 228 -8.88 -15.18 15.38
C LEU A 228 -8.33 -13.79 15.02
N ARG A 229 -8.12 -13.55 13.72
CA ARG A 229 -7.57 -12.29 13.23
C ARG A 229 -8.57 -11.14 13.38
N TYR A 230 -9.83 -11.38 13.07
CA TYR A 230 -10.86 -10.34 13.08
C TYR A 230 -11.20 -9.89 14.51
N VAL A 231 -11.27 -10.82 15.47
CA VAL A 231 -11.44 -10.52 16.90
C VAL A 231 -10.27 -9.69 17.43
N PHE A 232 -9.04 -10.12 17.13
CA PHE A 232 -7.84 -9.37 17.49
C PHE A 232 -7.87 -7.94 16.93
N GLN A 233 -8.14 -7.78 15.63
CA GLN A 233 -8.18 -6.46 15.00
C GLN A 233 -9.32 -5.58 15.53
N ALA A 234 -10.50 -6.15 15.77
CA ALA A 234 -11.63 -5.42 16.33
C ALA A 234 -11.37 -4.96 17.76
N ALA A 235 -10.76 -5.81 18.61
CA ALA A 235 -10.38 -5.47 19.97
C ALA A 235 -9.32 -4.35 19.99
N VAL A 236 -8.23 -4.48 19.23
CA VAL A 236 -7.17 -3.45 19.15
C VAL A 236 -7.75 -2.12 18.68
N HIS A 237 -8.57 -2.12 17.62
CA HIS A 237 -9.19 -0.89 17.14
C HIS A 237 -10.16 -0.28 18.16
N ALA A 238 -10.99 -1.09 18.82
CA ALA A 238 -11.96 -0.61 19.80
C ALA A 238 -11.29 0.00 21.04
N LEU A 239 -10.25 -0.66 21.56
CA LEU A 239 -9.44 -0.17 22.68
C LEU A 239 -8.69 1.12 22.32
N TRP A 240 -8.11 1.18 21.11
CA TRP A 240 -7.46 2.40 20.64
C TRP A 240 -8.44 3.58 20.55
N ARG A 241 -9.66 3.34 20.06
CA ARG A 241 -10.70 4.35 20.02
C ARG A 241 -11.14 4.76 21.43
N GLU A 242 -11.43 3.81 22.31
CA GLU A 242 -11.84 4.09 23.69
C GLU A 242 -10.79 4.94 24.41
N ARG A 243 -9.51 4.55 24.32
CA ARG A 243 -8.40 5.31 24.90
C ARG A 243 -8.35 6.74 24.35
N ASN A 244 -8.44 6.91 23.03
CA ASN A 244 -8.40 8.26 22.44
C ASN A 244 -9.62 9.10 22.83
N GLY A 245 -10.80 8.50 22.93
CA GLY A 245 -12.00 9.18 23.44
C GLY A 245 -11.75 9.74 24.82
N ARG A 246 -11.23 8.92 25.75
CA ARG A 246 -10.90 9.38 27.12
C ARG A 246 -9.85 10.48 27.16
N VAL A 247 -8.80 10.39 26.33
CA VAL A 247 -7.77 11.44 26.21
C VAL A 247 -8.39 12.77 25.73
N HIS A 248 -9.43 12.71 24.91
CA HIS A 248 -10.13 13.89 24.38
C HIS A 248 -11.39 14.27 25.18
N GLY A 249 -11.59 13.69 26.37
CA GLY A 249 -12.67 14.06 27.29
C GLY A 249 -14.03 13.42 27.00
N GLU A 250 -14.09 12.34 26.22
CA GLU A 250 -15.30 11.52 26.08
C GLU A 250 -15.58 10.72 27.36
N ASP A 251 -16.86 10.38 27.57
CA ASP A 251 -17.30 9.59 28.71
C ASP A 251 -16.69 8.18 28.74
N LEU A 252 -16.39 7.71 29.95
CA LEU A 252 -15.81 6.39 30.20
C LEU A 252 -16.81 5.28 29.84
N ASN A 253 -16.44 4.38 28.93
CA ASN A 253 -17.23 3.18 28.69
C ASN A 253 -16.80 2.03 29.61
N SER A 254 -17.79 1.34 30.19
CA SER A 254 -17.53 0.09 30.91
C SER A 254 -17.04 -1.00 29.95
N SER A 255 -16.27 -1.95 30.48
CA SER A 255 -15.77 -3.09 29.71
C SER A 255 -16.91 -3.87 29.03
N SER A 256 -18.03 -4.05 29.73
CA SER A 256 -19.22 -4.74 29.20
C SER A 256 -19.81 -4.05 27.97
N ARG A 257 -19.87 -2.71 27.95
CA ARG A 257 -20.38 -1.97 26.78
C ARG A 257 -19.47 -2.16 25.57
N LEU A 258 -18.15 -2.12 25.77
CA LEU A 258 -17.21 -2.32 24.68
C LEU A 258 -17.24 -3.76 24.15
N ILE A 259 -17.41 -4.76 25.03
CA ILE A 259 -17.59 -6.17 24.64
C ILE A 259 -18.81 -6.34 23.75
N ILE A 260 -19.98 -5.81 24.16
CA ILE A 260 -21.22 -5.88 23.36
C ILE A 260 -21.02 -5.20 22.01
N TRP A 261 -20.34 -4.05 21.99
CA TRP A 261 -20.06 -3.32 20.76
C TRP A 261 -19.17 -4.14 19.80
N ILE A 262 -18.09 -4.76 20.32
CA ILE A 262 -17.18 -5.58 19.53
C ILE A 262 -17.90 -6.84 19.02
N ASP A 263 -18.64 -7.53 19.88
CA ASP A 263 -19.42 -8.72 19.51
C ASP A 263 -20.42 -8.41 18.39
N LYS A 264 -21.16 -7.30 18.50
CA LYS A 264 -22.07 -6.84 17.44
C LYS A 264 -21.32 -6.58 16.12
N HIS A 265 -20.15 -5.96 16.17
CA HIS A 265 -19.34 -5.73 14.97
C HIS A 265 -18.92 -7.03 14.28
N ILE A 266 -18.50 -8.03 15.06
CA ILE A 266 -18.07 -9.33 14.55
C ILE A 266 -19.25 -10.07 13.90
N ARG A 267 -20.41 -10.10 14.58
CA ARG A 267 -21.65 -10.70 14.03
C ARG A 267 -22.07 -10.02 12.74
N ASN A 268 -22.07 -8.70 12.70
CA ASN A 268 -22.44 -7.94 11.51
C ASN A 268 -21.52 -8.28 10.31
N GLN A 269 -20.23 -8.46 10.56
CA GLN A 269 -19.27 -8.74 9.50
C GLN A 269 -19.41 -10.17 8.97
N LEU A 270 -19.64 -11.14 9.86
CA LEU A 270 -20.00 -12.50 9.45
C LEU A 270 -21.30 -12.53 8.62
N SER A 271 -22.32 -11.76 9.03
CA SER A 271 -23.56 -11.61 8.26
C SER A 271 -23.32 -10.97 6.89
N MET A 272 -22.47 -9.94 6.80
CA MET A 272 -22.11 -9.31 5.53
C MET A 272 -21.38 -10.28 4.58
N ILE A 273 -20.45 -11.09 5.10
CA ILE A 273 -19.75 -12.11 4.29
C ILE A 273 -20.76 -13.12 3.73
N ARG A 274 -21.71 -13.57 4.57
CA ARG A 274 -22.80 -14.47 4.14
C ARG A 274 -23.68 -13.84 3.07
N LEU A 275 -24.09 -12.57 3.24
CA LEU A 275 -24.89 -11.83 2.25
C LEU A 275 -24.16 -11.60 0.93
N SER A 276 -22.83 -11.51 0.97
CA SER A 276 -21.99 -11.41 -0.23
C SER A 276 -21.90 -12.73 -1.02
N GLY A 277 -22.50 -13.82 -0.53
CA GLY A 277 -22.55 -15.12 -1.20
C GLY A 277 -21.31 -15.99 -1.01
N ASP A 278 -20.37 -15.62 -0.13
CA ASP A 278 -19.17 -16.43 0.12
C ASP A 278 -19.47 -17.60 1.07
N LYS A 279 -19.92 -18.72 0.50
CA LYS A 279 -20.30 -19.94 1.24
C LYS A 279 -19.18 -20.53 2.09
N ARG A 280 -17.92 -20.16 1.83
CA ARG A 280 -16.74 -20.67 2.56
C ARG A 280 -16.70 -20.23 4.03
N TYR A 281 -17.57 -19.30 4.44
CA TYR A 281 -17.66 -18.76 5.80
C TYR A 281 -19.03 -19.01 6.47
N GLU A 282 -19.88 -19.89 5.91
CA GLU A 282 -21.24 -20.12 6.42
C GLU A 282 -21.30 -20.53 7.91
N CYS A 283 -20.35 -21.35 8.37
CA CYS A 283 -20.28 -21.77 9.77
C CYS A 283 -19.70 -20.71 10.71
N GLY A 284 -19.32 -19.53 10.22
CA GLY A 284 -18.65 -18.50 11.01
C GLY A 284 -19.49 -17.95 12.17
N LEU A 285 -20.79 -17.73 11.94
CA LEU A 285 -21.71 -17.32 13.01
C LEU A 285 -21.90 -18.41 14.07
N GLN A 286 -22.00 -19.68 13.64
CA GLN A 286 -22.15 -20.81 14.55
C GLN A 286 -20.92 -20.97 15.45
N LEU A 287 -19.73 -20.91 14.86
CA LEU A 287 -18.46 -20.94 15.61
C LEU A 287 -18.33 -19.75 16.55
N TRP A 288 -18.76 -18.55 16.13
CA TRP A 288 -18.76 -17.38 16.99
C TRP A 288 -19.68 -17.56 18.19
N PHE A 289 -20.92 -18.02 17.99
CA PHE A 289 -21.85 -18.26 19.10
C PHE A 289 -21.39 -19.38 20.03
N ALA A 290 -20.83 -20.47 19.49
CA ALA A 290 -20.29 -21.55 20.29
C ALA A 290 -19.15 -21.09 21.21
N SER A 291 -18.40 -20.06 20.83
CA SER A 291 -17.35 -19.48 21.67
C SER A 291 -17.85 -18.58 22.80
N ARG A 292 -19.15 -18.27 22.86
CA ARG A 292 -19.77 -17.38 23.84
C ARG A 292 -20.46 -18.13 24.99
N ILE A 293 -20.46 -19.46 24.92
CA ILE A 293 -20.95 -20.39 25.95
C ILE A 293 -19.78 -20.74 26.87
#